data_AF-A0A1S9M7M3-F1
#
_entry.id   AF-A0A1S9M7M3-F1
#
_cell.length_a   1.000
_cell.length_b   1.000
_cell.length_c   1.000
_cell.angle_alpha   90.00
_cell.angle_beta   90.00
_cell.angle_gamma   90.00
#
_symmetry.space_group_name_H-M   'P 1'
#
loop_
_entity.id
_entity.type
_entity.pdbx_description
1 polymer ?
#
loop_
_entity_poly.entity_id
_entity_poly.type
_entity_poly.pdbx_seq_one_letter_code
_entity_poly.pdbx_strand_id
1 'polypeptide(L)' 'MRGSIQGGTATMAGRFEILKDGEDGYRFRLTAADGTLVAESPRFKHLKAVVAGINAVRENAATGIVVDHSKTARRAA' A
#
# COMPACT_ATOMS: atom_id res chain seq x y z
N MET A 1 35.55 -24.99 -7.22
CA MET A 1 34.44 -24.53 -8.08
C MET A 1 33.29 -24.08 -7.19
N ARG A 2 33.27 -22.79 -6.77
CA ARG A 2 32.21 -22.21 -5.92
C ARG A 2 31.26 -21.43 -6.83
N GLY A 3 30.18 -22.08 -7.24
CA GLY A 3 29.11 -21.46 -8.01
C GLY A 3 28.26 -20.59 -7.10
N SER A 4 28.60 -19.30 -7.03
CA SER A 4 27.72 -18.28 -6.47
C SER A 4 26.54 -18.11 -7.44
N ILE A 5 25.43 -18.78 -7.15
CA ILE A 5 24.14 -18.45 -7.77
C ILE A 5 23.80 -17.01 -7.41
N GLN A 6 24.09 -16.08 -8.32
CA GLN A 6 23.46 -14.76 -8.31
C GLN A 6 21.97 -15.00 -8.61
N GLY A 7 21.20 -15.27 -7.56
CA GLY A 7 19.76 -15.11 -7.61
C GLY A 7 19.50 -13.67 -8.00
N GLY A 8 19.03 -13.46 -9.23
CA GLY A 8 18.71 -12.14 -9.75
C GLY A 8 17.92 -11.39 -8.69
N THR A 9 18.40 -10.20 -8.33
CA THR A 9 17.67 -9.28 -7.47
C THR A 9 16.37 -8.98 -8.20
N ALA A 10 15.31 -9.75 -7.93
CA ALA A 10 13.96 -9.31 -8.21
C ALA A 10 13.88 -7.98 -7.48
N THR A 11 13.91 -6.88 -8.22
CA THR A 11 13.63 -5.55 -7.70
C THR A 11 12.21 -5.66 -7.17
N MET A 12 12.07 -6.04 -5.90
CA MET A 12 10.79 -6.35 -5.30
C MET A 12 9.97 -5.07 -5.37
N ALA A 13 8.96 -5.04 -6.24
CA ALA A 13 7.93 -4.03 -6.18
C ALA A 13 7.40 -4.02 -4.73
N GLY A 14 7.15 -2.83 -4.18
CA GLY A 14 6.83 -2.66 -2.77
C GLY A 14 5.85 -3.69 -2.18
N ARG A 15 5.98 -3.97 -0.89
CA ARG A 15 5.21 -5.00 -0.19
C ARG A 15 4.02 -4.42 0.56
N PHE A 16 2.90 -5.13 0.54
CA PHE A 16 1.76 -4.86 1.41
C PHE A 16 1.94 -5.58 2.74
N GLU A 17 1.81 -4.86 3.85
CA GLU A 17 1.88 -5.41 5.21
C GLU A 17 0.54 -5.15 5.90
N ILE A 18 -0.06 -6.20 6.48
CA ILE A 18 -1.27 -6.09 7.29
C ILE A 18 -0.85 -5.96 8.76
N LEU A 19 -1.28 -4.89 9.41
CA LEU A 19 -1.07 -4.63 10.82
C LEU A 19 -2.39 -4.76 11.57
N LYS A 20 -2.35 -5.41 12.73
CA LYS A 20 -3.46 -5.43 13.67
C LYS A 20 -3.37 -4.19 14.57
N ASP A 21 -4.39 -3.37 14.56
CA ASP A 21 -4.51 -2.13 15.32
C ASP A 21 -5.37 -2.38 16.57
N GLY A 22 -4.74 -2.86 17.64
CA GLY A 22 -5.41 -3.19 18.91
C GLY A 22 -6.35 -4.39 18.82
N GLU A 23 -7.38 -4.43 19.68
CA GLU A 23 -8.32 -5.57 19.76
C GLU A 23 -9.29 -5.64 18.56
N ASP A 24 -9.66 -4.50 17.94
CA ASP A 24 -10.76 -4.44 16.97
C ASP A 24 -10.41 -3.71 15.67
N GLY A 25 -9.18 -3.83 15.20
CA GLY A 25 -8.71 -3.08 14.05
C GLY A 25 -7.69 -3.84 13.22
N TYR A 26 -7.79 -3.68 11.91
CA TYR A 26 -6.75 -4.06 10.97
C TYR A 26 -6.51 -2.91 10.01
N ARG A 27 -5.27 -2.67 9.64
CA ARG A 27 -4.89 -1.72 8.60
C ARG A 27 -3.83 -2.35 7.73
N PHE A 28 -3.67 -1.85 6.52
CA PHE A 28 -2.55 -2.25 5.67
C PHE A 28 -1.71 -1.05 5.32
N ARG A 29 -0.42 -1.29 5.12
CA ARG A 29 0.51 -0.31 4.58
C ARG A 29 1.23 -0.87 3.38
N LEU A 30 1.53 -0.01 2.43
CA LEU A 30 2.37 -0.30 1.28
C LEU A 30 3.73 0.33 1.53
N THR A 31 4.76 -0.51 1.54
CA THR A 31 6.14 -0.11 1.75
C THR A 31 6.92 -0.36 0.47
N ALA A 32 7.67 0.62 -0.01
CA ALA A 32 8.56 0.47 -1.17
C ALA A 32 9.75 -0.46 -0.86
N ALA A 33 10.52 -0.82 -1.89
CA ALA A 33 11.66 -1.73 -1.77
C ALA A 33 12.74 -1.23 -0.79
N ASP A 34 12.84 0.08 -0.63
CA ASP A 34 13.76 0.79 0.26
C ASP A 34 13.26 0.87 1.72
N GLY A 35 12.05 0.38 2.01
CA GLY A 35 11.42 0.52 3.32
C GLY A 35 10.59 1.80 3.50
N THR A 36 10.48 2.65 2.48
CA THR A 36 9.69 3.89 2.54
C THR A 36 8.20 3.58 2.54
N LEU A 37 7.47 4.15 3.49
CA LEU A 37 6.00 4.07 3.53
C LEU A 37 5.40 4.87 2.36
N VAL A 38 4.75 4.19 1.42
CA VAL A 38 4.13 4.79 0.23
C VAL A 38 2.67 5.14 0.48
N ALA A 39 1.94 4.24 1.13
CA ALA A 39 0.53 4.44 1.43
C ALA A 39 0.14 3.67 2.70
N GLU A 40 -0.80 4.21 3.46
CA GLU A 40 -1.42 3.53 4.59
C GLU A 40 -2.94 3.59 4.45
N SER A 41 -3.60 2.48 4.78
CA SER A 41 -5.03 2.36 4.71
C SER A 41 -5.70 2.90 5.98
N PRO A 42 -6.98 3.30 5.90
CA PRO A 42 -7.78 3.49 7.10
C PRO A 42 -7.92 2.19 7.91
N ARG A 43 -8.34 2.31 9.17
CA ARG A 43 -8.63 1.16 10.03
C ARG A 43 -9.89 0.45 9.55
N PHE A 44 -9.76 -0.83 9.30
CA PHE A 44 -10.84 -1.76 9.02
C PHE A 44 -11.21 -2.56 10.27
N LYS A 45 -12.48 -2.92 10.40
CA LYS A 45 -12.97 -3.77 11.50
C LYS A 45 -12.65 -5.26 11.30
N HIS A 46 -12.48 -5.70 10.06
CA HIS A 46 -12.35 -7.12 9.72
C HIS A 46 -11.17 -7.36 8.79
N LEU A 47 -10.47 -8.49 8.98
CA LEU A 47 -9.37 -8.91 8.11
C LEU A 47 -9.82 -9.05 6.64
N LYS A 48 -11.03 -9.59 6.40
CA LYS A 48 -11.58 -9.71 5.04
C LYS A 48 -11.71 -8.36 4.33
N ALA A 49 -12.05 -7.30 5.08
CA ALA A 49 -12.14 -5.95 4.53
C ALA A 49 -10.76 -5.40 4.15
N VAL A 50 -9.71 -5.71 4.94
CA VAL A 50 -8.32 -5.38 4.59
C VAL A 50 -7.89 -6.08 3.29
N VAL A 51 -8.13 -7.38 3.18
CA VAL A 51 -7.77 -8.14 1.97
C VAL A 51 -8.49 -7.60 0.74
N ALA A 52 -9.78 -7.27 0.87
CA ALA A 52 -10.54 -6.62 -0.20
C ALA A 52 -9.95 -5.24 -0.57
N GLY A 53 -9.53 -4.46 0.43
CA GLY A 53 -8.85 -3.18 0.23
C GLY A 53 -7.52 -3.32 -0.51
N ILE A 54 -6.68 -4.30 -0.15
CA ILE A 54 -5.42 -4.57 -0.85
C ILE A 54 -5.67 -4.98 -2.31
N ASN A 55 -6.64 -5.87 -2.55
CA ASN A 55 -6.99 -6.27 -3.92
C ASN A 55 -7.49 -5.08 -4.74
N ALA A 56 -8.37 -4.26 -4.17
CA ALA A 56 -8.85 -3.05 -4.81
C ALA A 56 -7.70 -2.08 -5.11
N VAL A 57 -6.76 -1.86 -4.17
CA VAL A 57 -5.58 -1.01 -4.43
C VAL A 57 -4.70 -1.62 -5.51
N ARG A 58 -4.47 -2.93 -5.51
CA ARG A 58 -3.64 -3.58 -6.53
C ARG A 58 -4.24 -3.45 -7.93
N GLU A 59 -5.56 -3.60 -8.06
CA GLU A 59 -6.27 -3.48 -9.33
C GLU A 59 -6.37 -2.02 -9.78
N ASN A 60 -6.77 -1.12 -8.87
CA ASN A 60 -7.01 0.29 -9.20
C ASN A 60 -5.72 1.11 -9.23
N ALA A 61 -4.68 0.82 -8.46
CA ALA A 61 -3.42 1.58 -8.51
C ALA A 61 -2.64 1.31 -9.80
N ALA A 62 -2.87 0.17 -10.46
CA ALA A 62 -2.28 -0.12 -11.76
C ALA A 62 -2.85 0.76 -12.89
N THR A 63 -4.11 1.18 -12.78
CA THR A 63 -4.83 1.92 -13.85
C THR A 63 -5.42 3.26 -13.41
N GLY A 64 -5.24 3.63 -12.15
CA GLY A 64 -5.94 4.74 -11.50
C GLY A 64 -5.46 6.09 -12.01
N ILE A 65 -6.42 6.97 -12.32
CA ILE A 65 -6.12 8.35 -12.69
C ILE A 65 -5.80 9.14 -11.42
N VAL A 66 -4.67 9.84 -11.43
CA VAL A 66 -4.32 10.77 -10.35
C VAL A 66 -5.15 12.04 -10.49
N VAL A 67 -5.99 12.31 -9.50
CA VAL A 67 -6.78 13.54 -9.41
C VAL A 67 -6.26 14.38 -8.26
N ASP A 68 -5.75 15.56 -8.57
CA ASP A 68 -5.24 16.51 -7.56
C ASP A 68 -6.38 17.39 -7.01
N HIS A 69 -6.71 17.19 -5.73
CA HIS A 69 -7.69 17.98 -4.99
C HIS A 69 -7.05 19.06 -4.08
N SER A 70 -5.74 19.29 -4.17
CA SER A 70 -5.04 20.29 -3.34
C SER A 70 -5.54 21.72 -3.57
N LYS A 71 -6.08 22.01 -4.75
CA LYS A 71 -6.80 23.26 -5.03
C LYS A 71 -8.27 23.13 -4.64
N THR A 72 -8.54 22.98 -3.34
CA THR A 72 -9.82 23.48 -2.83
C THR A 72 -9.77 25.00 -3.04
N ALA A 73 -10.48 25.48 -4.06
CA ALA A 73 -10.69 26.90 -4.27
C ALA A 73 -11.09 27.49 -2.91
N ARG A 74 -10.25 28.38 -2.38
CA ARG A 74 -10.57 29.22 -1.23
C ARG A 74 -11.89 29.90 -1.58
N ARG A 75 -13.02 29.36 -1.12
CA ARG A 75 -14.28 30.08 -1.20
C ARG A 75 -14.16 31.22 -0.21
N ALA A 76 -13.89 32.39 -0.76
CA ALA A 76 -14.11 33.66 -0.12
C ALA A 76 -15.62 33.82 0.14
N ALA A 77 -15.98 34.05 1.40
CA ALA A 77 -16.98 35.00 1.90
C ALA A 77 -17.25 34.67 3.38
#